data_AF-A0A3D0DIY6-F1
#
_entry.id   AF-A0A3D0DIY6-F1
#
_cell.length_a   1.000
_cell.length_b   1.000
_cell.length_c   1.000
_cell.angle_alpha   90.00
_cell.angle_beta   90.00
_cell.angle_gamma   90.00
#
_symmetry.space_group_name_H-M   'P 1'
#
loop_
_entity.id
_entity.type
_entity.pdbx_description
1 polymer ?
#
loop_
_entity_poly.entity_id
_entity_poly.type
_entity_poly.pdbx_seq_one_letter_code
_entity_poly.pdbx_strand_id
1 'polypeptide(L)'
;THDLEFDSLGKDTYRHRIAGSRLTLIKSKKQVAIFSDLAYFDDEQIRLIFQKCDFVFIEGDSISQNPKIYVVDKREPRADIAGEIIAIWGIQQNQSDMPHFDKEQIKELCDFLVNKYQNRR
;
A
#
# COMPACT_ATOMS: atom_id res chain seq x y z
N THR A 1 -2.45 9.99 10.57
CA THR A 1 -1.54 9.49 9.52
C THR A 1 -0.13 9.73 10.03
N HIS A 2 0.76 8.73 9.97
CA HIS A 2 2.14 8.93 10.40
C HIS A 2 2.89 9.54 9.22
N ASP A 3 3.35 10.78 9.34
CA ASP A 3 4.23 11.36 8.33
C ASP A 3 5.54 10.57 8.35
N LEU A 4 5.79 9.83 7.27
CA LEU A 4 6.97 8.99 7.13
C LEU A 4 7.98 9.75 6.26
N GLU A 5 8.96 10.38 6.89
CA GLU A 5 10.04 11.06 6.18
C GLU A 5 11.08 10.05 5.67
N PHE A 6 10.97 9.68 4.39
CA PHE A 6 11.94 8.80 3.73
C PHE A 6 13.21 9.53 3.22
N ASP A 7 13.15 10.86 3.13
CA ASP A 7 14.24 11.72 2.67
C ASP A 7 14.55 12.78 3.72
N SER A 8 15.83 13.07 3.96
CA SER A 8 16.29 13.87 5.09
C SER A 8 17.14 15.06 4.64
N LEU A 9 17.10 16.15 5.40
CA LEU A 9 17.95 17.33 5.20
C LEU A 9 19.43 16.92 5.04
N GLY A 10 20.08 17.42 3.98
CA GLY A 10 21.51 17.18 3.71
C GLY A 10 21.83 16.13 2.64
N LYS A 11 20.85 15.36 2.16
CA LYS A 11 21.04 14.49 0.98
C LYS A 11 20.86 15.25 -0.33
N ASP A 12 21.52 14.79 -1.39
CA ASP A 12 21.34 15.36 -2.74
C ASP A 12 19.89 15.26 -3.21
N THR A 13 19.18 14.20 -2.84
CA THR A 13 17.76 14.05 -3.13
C THR A 13 16.89 15.13 -2.54
N TYR A 14 17.15 15.47 -1.29
CA TYR A 14 16.48 16.55 -0.61
C TYR A 14 16.74 17.87 -1.33
N ARG A 15 18.01 18.14 -1.67
CA ARG A 15 18.41 19.36 -2.40
C ARG A 15 17.75 19.47 -3.77
N HIS A 16 17.68 18.37 -4.52
CA HIS A 16 17.00 18.35 -5.83
C HIS A 16 15.49 18.57 -5.71
N ARG A 17 14.84 17.97 -4.71
CA ARG A 17 13.40 18.14 -4.48
C ARG A 17 13.05 19.59 -4.10
N ILE A 18 13.77 20.20 -3.15
CA ILE A 18 13.52 21.61 -2.76
C ILE A 18 13.87 22.60 -3.88
N ALA A 19 14.75 22.23 -4.81
CA ALA A 19 15.05 23.02 -6.00
C ALA A 19 13.95 22.95 -7.09
N GLY A 20 12.85 22.22 -6.82
CA GLY A 20 11.69 22.14 -7.70
C GLY A 20 11.67 20.91 -8.62
N SER A 21 12.53 19.90 -8.38
CA SER A 21 12.44 18.66 -9.13
C SER A 21 11.11 17.95 -8.85
N ARG A 22 10.34 17.66 -9.90
CA ARG A 22 9.09 16.89 -9.80
C ARG A 22 9.35 15.44 -9.43
N LEU A 23 10.48 14.88 -9.85
CA LEU A 23 10.83 13.48 -9.62
C LEU A 23 12.34 13.36 -9.41
N THR A 24 12.75 12.73 -8.33
CA THR A 24 14.15 12.50 -8.03
C THR A 24 14.41 11.01 -7.84
N LEU A 25 15.36 10.46 -8.58
CA LEU A 25 15.71 9.04 -8.55
C LEU A 25 17.15 8.85 -8.08
N ILE A 26 17.34 7.99 -7.07
CA ILE A 26 18.66 7.47 -6.70
C ILE A 26 18.78 6.07 -7.26
N LYS A 27 19.88 5.80 -7.97
CA LYS A 27 20.28 4.45 -8.36
C LYS A 27 21.58 4.08 -7.66
N SER A 28 21.58 2.92 -7.01
CA SER A 28 22.79 2.27 -6.49
C SER A 28 23.07 0.98 -7.27
N LYS A 29 24.11 0.24 -6.86
CA LYS A 29 24.42 -1.08 -7.46
C LYS A 29 23.31 -2.12 -7.24
N LYS A 30 22.48 -1.98 -6.21
CA LYS A 30 21.50 -3.02 -5.80
C LYS A 30 20.05 -2.56 -5.79
N GLN A 31 19.81 -1.25 -5.71
CA GLN A 31 18.47 -0.71 -5.47
C GLN A 31 18.29 0.67 -6.11
N VAL A 32 17.02 0.98 -6.39
CA VAL A 32 16.56 2.29 -6.84
C VAL A 32 15.59 2.84 -5.80
N ALA A 33 15.67 4.14 -5.52
CA ALA A 33 14.69 4.87 -4.73
C ALA A 33 14.17 6.05 -5.55
N ILE A 34 12.85 6.26 -5.53
CA ILE A 34 12.18 7.35 -6.24
C ILE A 34 11.48 8.22 -5.21
N PHE A 35 11.69 9.53 -5.31
CA PHE A 35 11.08 10.55 -4.46
C PHE A 35 10.30 11.52 -5.32
N SER A 36 9.08 11.82 -4.90
CA SER A 36 8.25 12.86 -5.49
C SER A 36 7.34 13.47 -4.42
N ASP A 37 6.82 14.66 -4.72
CA ASP A 37 5.73 15.27 -3.96
C ASP A 37 4.39 14.78 -4.54
N LEU A 38 3.43 14.47 -3.68
CA LEU A 38 2.08 14.08 -4.10
C LEU A 38 1.37 15.21 -4.88
N ALA A 39 1.80 16.47 -4.74
CA ALA A 39 1.30 17.56 -5.57
C ALA A 39 1.60 17.38 -7.08
N TYR A 40 2.57 16.54 -7.44
CA TYR A 40 2.96 16.29 -8.83
C TYR A 40 2.48 14.96 -9.40
N PHE A 41 1.96 14.06 -8.56
CA PHE A 41 1.49 12.74 -8.96
C PHE A 41 0.10 12.48 -8.41
N ASP A 42 -0.85 12.26 -9.31
CA ASP A 42 -2.13 11.67 -8.95
C ASP A 42 -2.03 10.14 -8.84
N ASP A 43 -3.07 9.51 -8.28
CA ASP A 43 -3.11 8.06 -8.09
C ASP A 43 -2.94 7.28 -9.40
N GLU A 44 -3.45 7.80 -10.53
CA GLU A 44 -3.34 7.15 -11.84
C GLU A 44 -1.88 7.13 -12.34
N GLN A 45 -1.15 8.23 -12.16
CA GLN A 45 0.28 8.28 -12.51
C GLN A 45 1.11 7.36 -11.62
N ILE A 46 0.77 7.24 -10.34
CA ILE A 46 1.43 6.28 -9.44
C ILE A 46 1.16 4.84 -9.92
N ARG A 47 -0.06 4.51 -10.34
CA ARG A 47 -0.38 3.18 -10.88
C ARG A 47 0.48 2.82 -12.10
N LEU A 48 0.78 3.79 -12.97
CA LEU A 48 1.64 3.56 -14.15
C LEU A 48 3.06 3.11 -13.77
N ILE A 49 3.59 3.55 -12.63
CA ILE A 49 4.92 3.12 -12.12
C ILE A 49 4.91 1.61 -11.87
N PHE A 50 3.79 1.08 -11.38
CA PHE A 50 3.61 -0.31 -11.01
C PHE A 50 2.85 -1.13 -12.05
N GLN A 51 2.68 -0.63 -13.28
CA GLN A 51 1.89 -1.31 -14.34
C GLN A 51 2.37 -2.72 -14.71
N LYS A 52 3.61 -3.07 -14.34
CA LYS A 52 4.20 -4.39 -14.58
C LYS A 52 4.11 -5.33 -13.36
N CYS A 53 3.56 -4.86 -12.26
CA CYS A 53 3.35 -5.65 -11.05
C CYS A 53 1.99 -6.35 -11.14
N ASP A 54 1.94 -7.62 -10.75
CA ASP A 54 0.67 -8.35 -10.61
C ASP A 54 -0.12 -7.87 -9.37
N PHE A 55 0.61 -7.48 -8.32
CA PHE A 55 0.05 -6.98 -7.07
C PHE A 55 0.86 -5.80 -6.54
N VAL A 56 0.16 -4.80 -6.01
CA VAL A 56 0.73 -3.69 -5.26
C VAL A 56 0.04 -3.65 -3.90
N PHE A 57 0.83 -3.76 -2.84
CA PHE A 57 0.34 -3.66 -1.47
C PHE A 57 0.66 -2.28 -0.92
N ILE A 58 -0.35 -1.62 -0.35
CA ILE A 58 -0.22 -0.32 0.30
C ILE A 58 -0.58 -0.51 1.77
N GLU A 59 0.35 -0.19 2.65
CA GLU A 59 0.12 -0.21 4.09
C GLU A 59 -0.44 1.13 4.56
N GLY A 60 -1.50 1.11 5.38
CA GLY A 60 -1.99 2.30 6.07
C GLY A 60 -2.85 3.27 5.25
N ASP A 61 -3.22 2.92 4.01
CA ASP A 61 -4.11 3.72 3.16
C ASP A 61 -5.59 3.42 3.50
N SER A 62 -6.17 4.21 4.40
CA SER A 62 -7.59 4.09 4.77
C SER A 62 -8.53 4.90 3.88
N ILE A 63 -8.02 5.77 3.00
CA ILE A 63 -8.82 6.79 2.30
C ILE A 63 -9.09 6.46 0.82
N SER A 64 -8.23 5.68 0.18
CA SER A 64 -8.48 5.30 -1.22
C SER A 64 -9.62 4.28 -1.37
N GLN A 65 -10.24 4.25 -2.54
CA GLN A 65 -11.28 3.27 -2.91
C GLN A 65 -10.69 1.91 -3.34
N ASN A 66 -9.38 1.70 -3.21
CA ASN A 66 -8.76 0.40 -3.52
C ASN A 66 -9.29 -0.69 -2.58
N PRO A 67 -9.41 -1.95 -3.04
CA PRO A 67 -9.83 -3.07 -2.20
C PRO A 67 -8.83 -3.28 -1.04
N LYS A 68 -9.32 -3.62 0.14
CA LYS A 68 -8.51 -3.66 1.38
C LYS A 68 -8.60 -5.00 2.09
N ILE A 69 -7.47 -5.38 2.70
CA ILE A 69 -7.41 -6.45 3.69
C ILE A 69 -7.42 -5.77 5.05
N TYR A 70 -8.46 -6.02 5.85
CA TYR A 70 -8.56 -5.43 7.16
C TYR A 70 -7.73 -6.23 8.16
N VAL A 71 -6.70 -5.61 8.71
CA VAL A 71 -5.84 -6.21 9.74
C VAL A 71 -6.46 -5.93 11.11
N VAL A 72 -6.89 -6.96 11.81
CA VAL A 72 -7.49 -6.81 13.16
C VAL A 72 -6.40 -6.44 14.16
N ASP A 73 -6.52 -5.24 14.73
CA ASP A 73 -5.78 -4.83 15.94
C ASP A 73 -6.69 -4.95 17.16
N LYS A 74 -6.13 -4.97 18.38
CA LYS A 74 -6.87 -5.01 19.66
C LYS A 74 -7.70 -3.73 19.94
N ARG A 75 -7.67 -2.75 19.02
CA ARG A 75 -8.42 -1.50 19.11
C ARG A 75 -9.74 -1.66 18.36
N GLU A 76 -10.72 -0.83 18.69
CA GLU A 76 -12.03 -0.88 18.04
C GLU A 76 -11.91 -0.73 16.50
N PRO A 77 -12.84 -1.34 15.74
CA PRO A 77 -12.86 -1.22 14.29
C PRO A 77 -12.82 0.24 13.84
N ARG A 78 -11.94 0.57 12.90
CA ARG A 78 -11.91 1.90 12.29
C ARG A 78 -13.17 2.09 11.44
N ALA A 79 -14.02 3.04 11.84
CA ALA A 79 -15.26 3.36 11.13
C ALA A 79 -15.02 4.16 9.84
N ASP A 80 -13.80 4.63 9.59
CA ASP A 80 -13.41 5.57 8.53
C ASP A 80 -12.59 4.93 7.41
N ILE A 81 -12.87 3.66 7.09
CA ILE A 81 -12.20 2.95 5.99
C ILE A 81 -13.03 3.12 4.70
N ALA A 82 -12.46 3.82 3.73
CA ALA A 82 -13.01 3.89 2.37
C ALA A 82 -12.75 2.59 1.60
N GLY A 83 -13.52 2.33 0.54
CA GLY A 83 -13.34 1.14 -0.30
C GLY A 83 -13.91 -0.16 0.29
N GLU A 84 -13.84 -1.23 -0.51
CA GLU A 84 -14.35 -2.55 -0.15
C GLU A 84 -13.34 -3.33 0.70
N ILE A 85 -13.75 -3.83 1.86
CA ILE A 85 -12.99 -4.84 2.61
C ILE A 85 -13.24 -6.20 1.97
N ILE A 86 -12.19 -6.80 1.39
CA ILE A 86 -12.28 -8.07 0.66
C ILE A 86 -11.89 -9.29 1.49
N ALA A 87 -11.19 -9.07 2.60
CA ALA A 87 -10.74 -10.08 3.54
C ALA A 87 -10.36 -9.45 4.88
N ILE A 88 -10.40 -10.25 5.95
CA ILE A 88 -9.94 -9.90 7.28
C ILE A 88 -8.74 -10.78 7.62
N TRP A 89 -7.70 -10.19 8.22
CA TRP A 89 -6.53 -10.89 8.73
C TRP A 89 -6.32 -10.58 10.21
N GLY A 90 -6.24 -11.60 11.06
CA GLY A 90 -6.03 -11.44 12.51
C GLY A 90 -6.83 -12.42 13.34
N ILE A 91 -6.96 -12.17 14.65
CA ILE A 91 -7.73 -13.06 15.53
C ILE A 91 -9.22 -12.81 15.33
N GLN A 92 -9.98 -13.85 15.01
CA GLN A 92 -11.42 -13.73 14.83
C GLN A 92 -12.10 -13.34 16.16
N GLN A 93 -12.65 -12.13 16.23
CA GLN A 93 -13.43 -11.69 17.38
C GLN A 93 -14.94 -11.96 17.21
N ASN A 94 -15.43 -12.04 15.97
CA ASN A 94 -16.84 -12.25 15.64
C ASN A 94 -17.01 -13.17 14.43
N GLN A 95 -18.17 -13.86 14.33
CA GLN A 95 -18.57 -14.55 13.11
C GLN A 95 -18.95 -13.51 12.05
N SER A 96 -18.13 -13.40 11.01
CA SER A 96 -18.37 -12.56 9.83
C SER A 96 -18.43 -13.48 8.62
N ASP A 97 -19.34 -13.19 7.68
CA ASP A 97 -19.43 -13.92 6.41
C ASP A 97 -18.28 -13.56 5.44
N MET A 98 -17.41 -12.62 5.82
CA MET A 98 -16.24 -12.26 5.02
C MET A 98 -15.10 -13.28 5.16
N PRO A 99 -14.28 -13.49 4.11
CA PRO A 99 -13.08 -14.29 4.20
C PRO A 99 -12.18 -13.81 5.34
N HIS A 100 -11.89 -14.72 6.28
CA HIS A 100 -11.10 -14.43 7.47
C HIS A 100 -9.91 -15.38 7.53
N PHE A 101 -8.73 -14.82 7.82
CA PHE A 101 -7.48 -15.56 7.91
C PHE A 101 -6.78 -15.22 9.23
N ASP A 102 -6.45 -16.24 10.02
CA ASP A 102 -5.61 -16.08 11.20
C ASP A 102 -4.16 -15.76 10.79
N LYS A 103 -3.33 -15.39 11.78
CA LYS A 103 -1.97 -14.89 11.53
C LYS A 103 -1.06 -15.89 10.84
N GLU A 104 -1.31 -17.17 11.07
CA GLU A 104 -0.57 -18.30 10.54
C GLU A 104 -1.03 -18.67 9.11
N GLN A 105 -2.22 -18.23 8.70
CA GLN A 105 -2.87 -18.62 7.43
C GLN A 105 -2.44 -17.73 6.25
N ILE A 106 -1.15 -17.44 6.16
CA ILE A 106 -0.58 -16.57 5.12
C ILE A 106 -0.74 -17.22 3.74
N LYS A 107 -0.58 -18.53 3.64
CA LYS A 107 -0.67 -19.25 2.36
C LYS A 107 -2.10 -19.18 1.81
N GLU A 108 -3.08 -19.38 2.66
CA GLU A 108 -4.50 -19.36 2.32
C GLU A 108 -4.94 -17.97 1.87
N LEU A 109 -4.44 -16.90 2.53
CA LEU A 109 -4.66 -15.53 2.09
C LEU A 109 -4.05 -15.29 0.70
N CYS A 110 -2.81 -15.75 0.47
CA CYS A 110 -2.16 -15.64 -0.85
C CYS A 110 -2.96 -16.37 -1.94
N ASP A 111 -3.36 -17.62 -1.69
CA ASP A 111 -4.15 -18.42 -2.62
C ASP A 111 -5.49 -17.74 -2.93
N PHE A 112 -6.15 -17.17 -1.91
CA PHE A 112 -7.38 -16.39 -2.07
C PHE A 112 -7.17 -15.17 -2.98
N LEU A 113 -6.14 -14.35 -2.73
CA LEU A 113 -5.86 -13.16 -3.52
C LEU A 113 -5.53 -13.51 -4.97
N VAL A 114 -4.69 -14.52 -5.17
CA VAL A 114 -4.33 -15.02 -6.50
C VAL A 114 -5.59 -15.48 -7.25
N ASN A 115 -6.41 -16.34 -6.64
CA ASN A 115 -7.63 -16.83 -7.29
C ASN A 115 -8.65 -15.72 -7.58
N LYS A 116 -8.78 -14.72 -6.71
CA LYS A 116 -9.70 -13.58 -6.90
C LYS A 116 -9.31 -12.70 -8.10
N TYR A 117 -8.02 -12.60 -8.42
CA TYR A 117 -7.51 -11.65 -9.42
C TYR A 117 -6.82 -12.28 -10.65
N GLN A 118 -6.70 -13.61 -10.70
CA GLN A 118 -6.09 -14.37 -11.81
C GLN A 118 -6.60 -14.03 -13.22
N ASN A 119 -7.84 -13.54 -13.35
CA ASN A 119 -8.50 -13.26 -14.65
C ASN A 119 -8.60 -11.77 -15.01
N ARG A 120 -7.88 -10.86 -14.33
CA ARG A 120 -7.94 -9.41 -14.59
C ARG A 120 -6.86 -8.86 -15.53
N ARG A 121 -6.19 -9.71 -16.31
CA ARG A 121 -5.19 -9.28 -17.29
C ARG A 121 -5.81 -8.89 -18.63
#